data_AF-A0A6N2LK39-F1
#
_entry.id   AF-A0A6N2LK39-F1
#
_cell.length_a   1.000
_cell.length_b   1.000
_cell.length_c   1.000
_cell.angle_alpha   90.00
_cell.angle_beta   90.00
_cell.angle_gamma   90.00
#
_symmetry.space_group_name_H-M   'P 1'
#
loop_
_entity.id
_entity.type
_entity.pdbx_description
1 polymer ?
#
loop_
_entity_poly.entity_id
_entity_poly.type
_entity_poly.pdbx_seq_one_letter_code
_entity_poly.pdbx_strand_id
1 'polypeptide(L)'
;MLTEKMKRDLDDIEKVSDSVIQLDVINARATYSLFFRGASPRLYLSEELDESFSTETYLSENETSMASFPKEREWLLYMPKAYHPLILQQHRQNVQKAKKEASNAADVSALEQARPVPVDFLISHKTRVLTITGPNTGGKTICLKTVGLASMMAKSGLHVLSSDSVEIPWFDSVFADIGDEQSLSQSLSTFSGHLKQIGDIRSQSTSQSLVLLDEVGAGTNPLEGAALGMSLLESFADSGALLTIATTHHGELKSLKYSNDAFENACMEFDEVNLKPTYKILWGVPGRSNAINISEKLGLPV
;
A
#
# COMPACT_ATOMS: atom_id res chain seq x y z
N MET A 1 -31.49 17.99 41.53
CA MET A 1 -31.71 16.60 41.07
C MET A 1 -32.53 16.64 39.79
N LEU A 2 -32.01 16.11 38.68
CA LEU A 2 -32.83 15.87 37.48
C LEU A 2 -33.96 14.90 37.85
N THR A 3 -35.19 15.21 37.46
CA THR A 3 -36.33 14.31 37.68
C THR A 3 -36.14 13.03 36.86
N GLU A 4 -36.69 11.89 37.32
CA GLU A 4 -36.68 10.60 36.59
C GLU A 4 -37.09 10.76 35.12
N LYS A 5 -38.07 11.63 34.84
CA LYS A 5 -38.52 11.95 33.48
C LYS A 5 -37.43 12.64 32.66
N MET A 6 -36.79 13.67 33.21
CA MET A 6 -35.70 14.38 32.53
C MET A 6 -34.47 13.49 32.27
N LYS A 7 -34.23 12.48 33.13
CA LYS A 7 -33.16 11.50 32.89
C LYS A 7 -33.46 10.60 31.69
N ARG A 8 -34.70 10.09 31.57
CA ARG A 8 -35.11 9.29 30.41
C ARG A 8 -35.07 10.10 29.11
N ASP A 9 -35.53 11.35 29.16
CA ASP A 9 -35.45 12.24 27.99
C ASP A 9 -33.97 12.48 27.58
N LEU A 10 -33.03 12.55 28.53
CA LEU A 10 -31.60 12.66 28.26
C LEU A 10 -31.04 11.41 27.55
N ASP A 11 -31.36 10.22 28.07
CA ASP A 11 -30.92 8.94 27.48
C ASP A 11 -31.44 8.77 26.04
N ASP A 12 -32.68 9.20 25.79
CA ASP A 12 -33.28 9.15 24.45
C ASP A 12 -32.64 10.18 23.50
N ILE A 13 -32.30 11.38 23.99
CA ILE A 13 -31.55 12.37 23.21
C ILE A 13 -30.16 11.85 22.85
N GLU A 14 -29.44 11.21 23.78
CA GLU A 14 -28.11 10.64 23.52
C GLU A 14 -28.18 9.56 22.42
N LYS A 15 -29.12 8.62 22.52
CA LYS A 15 -29.32 7.58 21.48
C LYS A 15 -29.62 8.16 20.11
N VAL A 16 -30.47 9.21 20.05
CA VAL A 16 -30.78 9.89 18.79
C VAL A 16 -29.53 10.59 18.24
N SER A 17 -28.75 11.27 19.07
CA SER A 17 -27.48 11.90 18.67
C SER A 17 -26.51 10.88 18.09
N ASP A 18 -26.32 9.73 18.76
CA ASP A 18 -25.43 8.67 18.30
C ASP A 18 -25.88 8.09 16.95
N SER A 19 -27.19 7.90 16.78
CA SER A 19 -27.76 7.43 15.52
C SER A 19 -27.55 8.43 14.38
N VAL A 20 -27.70 9.73 14.65
CA VAL A 20 -27.45 10.79 13.67
C VAL A 20 -25.96 10.83 13.28
N ILE A 21 -25.05 10.69 14.24
CA ILE A 21 -23.60 10.64 13.98
C ILE A 21 -23.26 9.43 13.09
N GLN A 22 -23.83 8.25 13.37
CA GLN A 22 -23.59 7.06 12.55
C GLN A 22 -24.10 7.25 11.11
N LEU A 23 -25.30 7.81 10.94
CA LEU A 23 -25.86 8.10 9.62
C LEU A 23 -25.02 9.12 8.85
N ASP A 24 -24.53 10.17 9.52
CA ASP A 24 -23.67 11.17 8.89
C ASP A 24 -22.34 10.58 8.43
N VAL A 25 -21.72 9.74 9.27
CA VAL A 25 -20.47 9.02 8.91
C VAL A 25 -20.70 8.09 7.71
N ILE A 26 -21.79 7.32 7.69
CA ILE A 26 -22.14 6.44 6.57
C ILE A 26 -22.33 7.26 5.29
N ASN A 27 -23.09 8.35 5.37
CA ASN A 27 -23.35 9.24 4.24
C ASN A 27 -22.06 9.90 3.71
N ALA A 28 -21.17 10.34 4.62
CA ALA A 28 -19.88 10.91 4.26
C ALA A 28 -18.99 9.89 3.52
N ARG A 29 -18.91 8.65 4.02
CA ARG A 29 -18.17 7.54 3.36
C ARG A 29 -18.74 7.20 2.00
N ALA A 30 -20.06 7.10 1.88
CA ALA A 30 -20.75 6.84 0.62
C ALA A 30 -20.52 7.97 -0.39
N THR A 31 -20.62 9.22 0.05
CA THR A 31 -20.38 10.41 -0.78
C THR A 31 -18.93 10.44 -1.29
N TYR A 32 -17.96 10.17 -0.40
CA TYR A 32 -16.55 10.07 -0.78
C TYR A 32 -16.34 8.97 -1.83
N SER A 33 -16.92 7.79 -1.60
CA SER A 33 -16.84 6.65 -2.52
C SER A 33 -17.42 6.98 -3.90
N LEU A 34 -18.63 7.52 -3.96
CA LEU A 34 -19.29 7.92 -5.21
C LEU A 34 -18.51 9.00 -5.94
N PHE A 35 -17.98 9.98 -5.20
CA PHE A 35 -17.15 11.03 -5.78
C PHE A 35 -15.95 10.38 -6.45
N PHE A 36 -15.16 9.57 -5.75
CA PHE A 36 -13.93 8.98 -6.28
C PHE A 36 -14.12 7.78 -7.20
N ARG A 37 -15.32 7.19 -7.26
CA ARG A 37 -15.61 5.87 -7.86
C ARG A 37 -14.75 4.77 -7.21
N GLY A 38 -14.72 4.75 -5.88
CA GLY A 38 -13.98 3.76 -5.12
C GLY A 38 -14.64 2.38 -5.13
N ALA A 39 -13.82 1.33 -5.10
CA ALA A 39 -14.26 -0.05 -4.96
C ALA A 39 -14.48 -0.41 -3.50
N SER A 40 -15.55 -1.17 -3.22
CA SER A 40 -15.78 -1.72 -1.88
C SER A 40 -14.75 -2.84 -1.64
N PRO A 41 -13.86 -2.73 -0.63
CA PRO A 41 -12.87 -3.75 -0.37
C PRO A 41 -13.51 -4.96 0.31
N ARG A 42 -13.16 -6.16 -0.15
CA ARG A 42 -13.39 -7.39 0.60
C ARG A 42 -12.28 -7.55 1.62
N LEU A 43 -12.62 -7.37 2.89
CA LEU A 43 -11.74 -7.66 4.03
C LEU A 43 -11.89 -9.11 4.48
N TYR A 44 -10.79 -9.73 4.88
CA TYR A 44 -10.78 -11.10 5.38
C TYR A 44 -9.71 -11.32 6.44
N LEU A 45 -9.93 -12.25 7.36
CA LEU A 45 -8.92 -12.60 8.36
C LEU A 45 -7.88 -13.56 7.77
N SER A 46 -6.62 -13.47 8.22
CA SER A 46 -5.56 -14.36 7.74
C SER A 46 -5.81 -15.83 8.11
N GLU A 47 -6.50 -16.09 9.21
CA GLU A 47 -6.87 -17.44 9.68
C GLU A 47 -7.81 -18.17 8.71
N GLU A 48 -8.62 -17.43 7.95
CA GLU A 48 -9.46 -17.99 6.87
C GLU A 48 -8.61 -18.57 5.71
N LEU A 49 -7.31 -18.24 5.64
CA LEU A 49 -6.41 -18.81 4.64
C LEU A 49 -5.99 -20.23 5.03
N ASP A 50 -5.78 -20.50 6.33
CA ASP A 50 -5.31 -21.80 6.82
C ASP A 50 -6.42 -22.85 6.90
N GLU A 51 -7.66 -22.45 7.25
CA GLU A 51 -8.81 -23.38 7.31
C GLU A 51 -9.21 -23.97 5.95
N SER A 52 -8.84 -23.30 4.85
CA SER A 52 -9.04 -23.84 3.49
C SER A 52 -8.21 -25.09 3.18
N PHE A 53 -7.22 -25.42 4.04
CA PHE A 53 -6.34 -26.58 3.88
C PHE A 53 -6.69 -27.79 4.76
N SER A 54 -7.58 -27.68 5.75
CA SER A 54 -7.69 -28.69 6.83
C SER A 54 -9.04 -29.40 7.02
N THR A 55 -10.02 -29.29 6.13
CA THR A 55 -11.30 -30.02 6.29
C THR A 55 -11.73 -30.80 5.06
N GLU A 56 -11.19 -32.01 4.90
CA GLU A 56 -11.93 -33.12 4.32
C GLU A 56 -12.84 -33.72 5.41
N THR A 57 -14.10 -33.31 5.50
CA THR A 57 -15.12 -34.12 6.18
C THR A 57 -16.48 -33.99 5.49
N TYR A 58 -17.08 -35.15 5.32
CA TYR A 58 -18.27 -35.48 4.54
C TYR A 58 -19.60 -34.84 5.01
N LEU A 59 -20.50 -34.64 4.03
CA LEU A 59 -21.99 -34.48 4.09
C LEU A 59 -22.52 -33.08 4.48
N SER A 60 -23.62 -32.54 3.93
CA SER A 60 -24.72 -33.07 3.10
C SER A 60 -25.34 -31.97 2.23
N GLU A 61 -25.90 -32.36 1.09
CA GLU A 61 -26.68 -31.53 0.16
C GLU A 61 -27.93 -30.92 0.81
N ASN A 62 -27.98 -29.59 0.89
CA ASN A 62 -29.13 -28.72 0.60
C ASN A 62 -28.92 -27.36 1.26
N GLU A 63 -28.61 -26.33 0.47
CA GLU A 63 -29.26 -25.00 0.55
C GLU A 63 -28.69 -24.05 -0.53
N THR A 64 -29.63 -23.57 -1.34
CA THR A 64 -29.70 -22.33 -2.14
C THR A 64 -28.43 -21.59 -2.57
N SER A 65 -28.37 -21.33 -3.88
CA SER A 65 -27.37 -20.56 -4.63
C SER A 65 -26.83 -19.30 -3.94
N MET A 66 -25.70 -19.44 -3.25
CA MET A 66 -24.65 -18.42 -3.21
C MET A 66 -23.50 -18.92 -4.07
N ALA A 67 -22.95 -18.04 -4.90
CA ALA A 67 -21.86 -18.35 -5.81
C ALA A 67 -20.75 -19.14 -5.09
N SER A 68 -20.45 -20.32 -5.61
CA SER A 68 -19.40 -21.21 -5.10
C SER A 68 -18.07 -20.45 -5.07
N PHE A 69 -17.52 -20.25 -3.87
CA PHE A 69 -16.23 -19.60 -3.71
C PHE A 69 -15.10 -20.49 -4.24
N PRO A 70 -14.07 -19.93 -4.92
CA PRO A 70 -12.89 -20.70 -5.27
C PRO A 70 -12.20 -21.21 -4.00
N LYS A 71 -11.87 -22.51 -3.99
CA LYS A 71 -11.31 -23.24 -2.84
C LYS A 71 -9.88 -22.84 -2.44
N GLU A 72 -9.20 -22.02 -3.25
CA GLU A 72 -7.86 -21.50 -2.96
C GLU A 72 -7.81 -20.01 -3.31
N ARG A 73 -7.42 -19.14 -2.36
CA ARG A 73 -7.18 -17.72 -2.66
C ARG A 73 -5.82 -17.58 -3.33
N GLU A 74 -5.83 -17.14 -4.58
CA GLU A 74 -4.59 -16.89 -5.34
C GLU A 74 -3.76 -15.74 -4.73
N TRP A 75 -4.44 -14.71 -4.21
CA TRP A 75 -3.84 -13.45 -3.80
C TRP A 75 -3.92 -13.21 -2.28
N LEU A 76 -2.83 -12.75 -1.68
CA LEU A 76 -2.81 -12.11 -0.35
C LEU A 76 -3.32 -10.66 -0.41
N LEU A 77 -3.02 -9.95 -1.48
CA LEU A 77 -3.47 -8.58 -1.69
C LEU A 77 -3.80 -8.44 -3.17
N TYR A 78 -5.05 -8.15 -3.48
CA TYR A 78 -5.52 -7.94 -4.84
C TYR A 78 -6.12 -6.54 -4.94
N MET A 79 -5.37 -5.63 -5.54
CA MET A 79 -5.78 -4.24 -5.71
C MET A 79 -5.31 -3.73 -7.09
N PRO A 80 -5.98 -4.18 -8.17
CA PRO A 80 -5.71 -3.69 -9.53
C PRO A 80 -6.06 -2.21 -9.66
N LYS A 81 -5.37 -1.49 -10.54
CA LYS A 81 -5.59 -0.08 -10.88
C LYS A 81 -5.83 0.82 -9.66
N ALA A 82 -5.03 0.66 -8.62
CA ALA A 82 -5.11 1.42 -7.40
C ALA A 82 -4.53 2.84 -7.59
N TYR A 83 -5.25 3.85 -7.12
CA TYR A 83 -4.78 5.23 -7.08
C TYR A 83 -4.34 5.60 -5.68
N HIS A 84 -3.24 6.35 -5.58
CA HIS A 84 -2.89 7.01 -4.33
C HIS A 84 -3.98 8.05 -3.98
N PRO A 85 -4.66 7.93 -2.82
CA PRO A 85 -5.89 8.70 -2.56
C PRO A 85 -5.65 10.20 -2.49
N LEU A 86 -4.58 10.64 -1.81
CA LEU A 86 -4.27 12.07 -1.68
C LEU A 86 -3.83 12.72 -3.00
N ILE A 87 -3.04 12.02 -3.82
CA ILE A 87 -2.61 12.52 -5.14
C ILE A 87 -3.80 12.64 -6.07
N LEU A 88 -4.70 11.64 -6.09
CA LEU A 88 -5.92 11.70 -6.88
C LEU A 88 -6.87 12.81 -6.42
N GLN A 89 -7.00 13.00 -5.11
CA GLN A 89 -7.78 14.09 -4.52
C GLN A 89 -7.23 15.46 -4.93
N GLN A 90 -5.93 15.69 -4.76
CA GLN A 90 -5.27 16.94 -5.14
C GLN A 90 -5.47 17.24 -6.62
N HIS A 91 -5.27 16.25 -7.49
CA HIS A 91 -5.48 16.40 -8.92
C HIS A 91 -6.92 16.83 -9.25
N ARG A 92 -7.93 16.19 -8.65
CA ARG A 92 -9.33 16.57 -8.90
C ARG A 92 -9.68 17.96 -8.40
N GLN A 93 -9.15 18.35 -7.24
CA GLN A 93 -9.32 19.70 -6.71
C GLN A 93 -8.71 20.74 -7.64
N ASN A 94 -7.51 20.47 -8.19
CA ASN A 94 -6.86 21.35 -9.16
C ASN A 94 -7.70 21.49 -10.44
N VAL A 95 -8.22 20.39 -10.98
CA VAL A 95 -9.09 20.42 -12.17
C VAL A 95 -10.38 21.21 -11.90
N GLN A 96 -11.03 20.99 -10.74
CA GLN A 96 -12.24 21.73 -10.38
C GLN A 96 -11.99 23.22 -10.19
N LYS A 97 -10.86 23.59 -9.58
CA LYS A 97 -10.45 24.99 -9.40
C LYS A 97 -10.23 25.66 -10.76
N ALA A 98 -9.47 25.04 -11.65
CA ALA A 98 -9.24 25.55 -13.00
C ALA A 98 -10.54 25.76 -13.80
N LYS A 99 -11.51 24.84 -13.66
CA LYS A 99 -12.84 24.99 -14.26
C LYS A 99 -13.64 26.17 -13.70
N LYS A 100 -13.54 26.44 -12.39
CA LYS A 100 -14.24 27.56 -11.72
C LYS A 100 -13.61 28.91 -12.02
N GLU A 101 -12.28 28.96 -12.14
CA GLU A 101 -11.51 30.20 -12.36
C GLU A 101 -11.48 30.62 -13.85
N ALA A 102 -12.26 29.98 -14.71
CA ALA A 102 -12.28 30.21 -16.16
C ALA A 102 -10.89 30.14 -16.80
N SER A 103 -10.03 29.22 -16.33
CA SER A 103 -8.78 28.88 -17.03
C SER A 103 -9.10 28.45 -18.46
N ASN A 104 -8.16 28.66 -19.39
CA ASN A 104 -8.38 28.30 -20.80
C ASN A 104 -8.74 26.82 -20.92
N ALA A 105 -9.64 26.47 -21.84
CA ALA A 105 -10.07 25.09 -22.09
C ALA A 105 -8.88 24.15 -22.38
N ALA A 106 -7.81 24.69 -22.99
CA ALA A 106 -6.56 23.97 -23.21
C ALA A 106 -5.85 23.59 -21.89
N ASP A 107 -5.80 24.49 -20.90
CA ASP A 107 -5.15 24.26 -19.61
C ASP A 107 -5.92 23.23 -18.78
N VAL A 108 -7.26 23.34 -18.79
CA VAL A 108 -8.13 22.36 -18.12
C VAL A 108 -7.96 20.98 -18.76
N SER A 109 -7.92 20.90 -20.09
CA SER A 109 -7.70 19.63 -20.82
C SER A 109 -6.32 19.03 -20.51
N ALA A 110 -5.26 19.85 -20.47
CA ALA A 110 -3.92 19.40 -20.12
C ALA A 110 -3.85 18.86 -18.68
N LEU A 111 -4.51 19.54 -17.73
CA LEU A 111 -4.64 19.06 -16.36
C LEU A 111 -5.40 17.74 -16.30
N GLU A 112 -6.51 17.58 -17.02
CA GLU A 112 -7.27 16.32 -17.07
C GLU A 112 -6.46 15.16 -17.69
N GLN A 113 -5.61 15.44 -18.67
CA GLN A 113 -4.70 14.47 -19.27
C GLN A 113 -3.57 14.08 -18.33
N ALA A 114 -3.14 14.97 -17.42
CA ALA A 114 -2.14 14.71 -16.38
C ALA A 114 -2.72 13.97 -15.16
N ARG A 115 -3.66 13.04 -15.38
CA ARG A 115 -4.25 12.23 -14.32
C ARG A 115 -3.19 11.32 -13.69
N PRO A 116 -3.19 11.16 -12.35
CA PRO A 116 -2.30 10.20 -11.69
C PRO A 116 -2.44 8.81 -12.30
N VAL A 117 -1.32 8.12 -12.51
CA VAL A 117 -1.29 6.78 -13.07
C VAL A 117 -1.64 5.76 -11.98
N PRO A 118 -2.60 4.85 -12.20
CA PRO A 118 -2.91 3.81 -11.23
C PRO A 118 -1.87 2.68 -11.25
N VAL A 119 -1.76 1.95 -10.15
CA VAL A 119 -0.79 0.87 -9.95
C VAL A 119 -1.50 -0.44 -9.61
N ASP A 120 -1.07 -1.54 -10.20
CA ASP A 120 -1.60 -2.87 -9.92
C ASP A 120 -0.82 -3.54 -8.78
N PHE A 121 -1.50 -3.84 -7.67
CA PHE A 121 -0.93 -4.63 -6.57
C PHE A 121 -1.53 -6.03 -6.57
N LEU A 122 -0.74 -7.00 -7.01
CA LEU A 122 -1.12 -8.40 -7.17
C LEU A 122 -0.12 -9.26 -6.39
N ILE A 123 -0.34 -9.40 -5.09
CA ILE A 123 0.59 -10.07 -4.18
C ILE A 123 0.06 -11.47 -3.89
N SER A 124 0.84 -12.50 -4.19
CA SER A 124 0.48 -13.90 -3.96
C SER A 124 0.34 -14.23 -2.47
N HIS A 125 -0.52 -15.20 -2.13
CA HIS A 125 -0.69 -15.71 -0.76
C HIS A 125 0.62 -16.21 -0.12
N LYS A 126 1.61 -16.63 -0.92
CA LYS A 126 2.90 -17.14 -0.43
C LYS A 126 3.87 -16.03 -0.05
N THR A 127 3.64 -14.82 -0.57
CA THR A 127 4.57 -13.71 -0.39
C THR A 127 4.40 -13.10 1.01
N ARG A 128 5.47 -13.16 1.80
CA ARG A 128 5.59 -12.46 3.08
C ARG A 128 6.39 -11.17 2.95
N VAL A 129 7.37 -11.14 2.04
CA VAL A 129 8.19 -9.96 1.79
C VAL A 129 8.20 -9.63 0.30
N LEU A 130 7.76 -8.41 -0.05
CA LEU A 130 7.86 -7.87 -1.40
C LEU A 130 8.96 -6.81 -1.46
N THR A 131 9.98 -7.05 -2.28
CA THR A 131 11.07 -6.07 -2.51
C THR A 131 10.85 -5.34 -3.82
N ILE A 132 10.64 -4.03 -3.76
CA ILE A 132 10.43 -3.14 -4.91
C ILE A 132 11.73 -2.40 -5.23
N THR A 133 12.24 -2.59 -6.43
CA THR A 133 13.50 -1.98 -6.89
C THR A 133 13.25 -0.99 -8.04
N GLY A 134 14.20 -0.07 -8.25
CA GLY A 134 14.14 0.90 -9.34
C GLY A 134 14.62 2.29 -8.95
N PRO A 135 14.70 3.23 -9.90
CA PRO A 135 15.14 4.60 -9.65
C PRO A 135 14.22 5.32 -8.64
N ASN A 136 14.75 6.32 -7.94
CA ASN A 136 13.97 7.07 -6.94
C ASN A 136 12.78 7.83 -7.52
N THR A 137 12.94 8.33 -8.74
CA THR A 137 11.86 8.96 -9.51
C THR A 137 10.81 7.95 -10.01
N GLY A 138 10.99 6.64 -9.78
CA GLY A 138 10.11 5.57 -10.24
C GLY A 138 8.78 5.45 -9.49
N GLY A 139 8.61 6.14 -8.34
CA GLY A 139 7.38 6.09 -7.57
C GLY A 139 7.29 4.97 -6.53
N LYS A 140 8.43 4.39 -6.10
CA LYS A 140 8.49 3.32 -5.09
C LYS A 140 7.81 3.73 -3.78
N THR A 141 8.19 4.88 -3.21
CA THR A 141 7.58 5.44 -2.01
C THR A 141 6.07 5.68 -2.14
N ILE A 142 5.62 6.11 -3.33
CA ILE A 142 4.19 6.29 -3.62
C ILE A 142 3.47 4.96 -3.60
N CYS A 143 4.10 3.88 -4.09
CA CYS A 143 3.52 2.53 -4.04
C CYS A 143 3.31 2.08 -2.59
N LEU A 144 4.32 2.24 -1.72
CA LEU A 144 4.20 1.92 -0.29
C LEU A 144 3.06 2.70 0.36
N LYS A 145 3.04 4.02 0.18
CA LYS A 145 1.97 4.89 0.73
C LYS A 145 0.60 4.50 0.19
N THR A 146 0.50 4.06 -1.06
CA THR A 146 -0.77 3.63 -1.65
C THR A 146 -1.32 2.39 -0.96
N VAL A 147 -0.49 1.35 -0.73
CA VAL A 147 -0.92 0.14 -0.02
C VAL A 147 -1.27 0.43 1.43
N GLY A 148 -0.45 1.23 2.13
CA GLY A 148 -0.71 1.60 3.52
C GLY A 148 -2.02 2.38 3.68
N LEU A 149 -2.23 3.41 2.86
CA LEU A 149 -3.47 4.20 2.88
C LEU A 149 -4.68 3.36 2.48
N ALA A 150 -4.58 2.51 1.46
CA ALA A 150 -5.68 1.62 1.06
C ALA A 150 -6.08 0.67 2.20
N SER A 151 -5.10 0.12 2.90
CA SER A 151 -5.33 -0.76 4.06
C SER A 151 -6.04 -0.04 5.20
N MET A 152 -5.59 1.18 5.53
CA MET A 152 -6.23 2.02 6.55
C MET A 152 -7.63 2.48 6.14
N MET A 153 -7.83 2.82 4.86
CA MET A 153 -9.14 3.18 4.31
C MET A 153 -10.12 2.01 4.46
N ALA A 154 -9.73 0.81 4.02
CA ALA A 154 -10.56 -0.37 4.14
C ALA A 154 -10.94 -0.66 5.60
N LYS A 155 -9.95 -0.64 6.52
CA LYS A 155 -10.17 -0.81 7.97
C LYS A 155 -11.10 0.25 8.56
N SER A 156 -11.11 1.45 7.99
CA SER A 156 -11.98 2.56 8.40
C SER A 156 -13.37 2.52 7.75
N GLY A 157 -13.70 1.47 7.00
CA GLY A 157 -14.97 1.35 6.27
C GLY A 157 -15.10 2.29 5.08
N LEU A 158 -13.97 2.79 4.55
CA LEU A 158 -13.93 3.56 3.31
C LEU A 158 -13.72 2.62 2.11
N HIS A 159 -14.32 2.96 0.98
CA HIS A 159 -13.96 2.32 -0.29
C HIS A 159 -12.52 2.68 -0.68
N VAL A 160 -11.81 1.72 -1.25
CA VAL A 160 -10.46 1.91 -1.76
C VAL A 160 -10.53 2.51 -3.16
N LEU A 161 -9.60 3.39 -3.51
CA LEU A 161 -9.60 4.05 -4.82
C LEU A 161 -9.00 3.14 -5.89
N SER A 162 -9.71 2.07 -6.21
CA SER A 162 -9.44 1.16 -7.32
C SER A 162 -10.62 1.18 -8.29
N SER A 163 -10.36 0.84 -9.55
CA SER A 163 -11.39 0.78 -10.57
C SER A 163 -12.11 -0.59 -10.64
N ASP A 164 -11.55 -1.61 -10.02
CA ASP A 164 -12.04 -3.00 -10.08
C ASP A 164 -12.19 -3.57 -8.64
N SER A 165 -12.62 -4.82 -8.50
CA SER A 165 -12.76 -5.48 -7.19
C SER A 165 -11.44 -5.50 -6.41
N VAL A 166 -11.52 -5.28 -5.09
CA VAL A 166 -10.36 -5.20 -4.19
C VAL A 166 -10.49 -6.24 -3.09
N GLU A 167 -9.41 -6.99 -2.83
CA GLU A 167 -9.29 -7.91 -1.69
C GLU A 167 -8.07 -7.52 -0.86
N ILE A 168 -8.28 -7.30 0.44
CA ILE A 168 -7.24 -6.86 1.38
C ILE A 168 -7.38 -7.69 2.65
N PRO A 169 -6.29 -8.24 3.20
CA PRO A 169 -6.37 -8.95 4.46
C PRO A 169 -6.57 -7.94 5.58
N TRP A 170 -7.23 -8.36 6.65
CA TRP A 170 -7.39 -7.53 7.83
C TRP A 170 -6.04 -7.38 8.53
N PHE A 171 -5.43 -6.21 8.36
CA PHE A 171 -4.22 -5.86 9.08
C PHE A 171 -4.54 -5.32 10.47
N ASP A 172 -4.01 -5.96 11.50
CA ASP A 172 -4.21 -5.52 12.89
C ASP A 172 -3.51 -4.18 13.16
N SER A 173 -2.35 -3.96 12.53
CA SER A 173 -1.55 -2.75 12.56
C SER A 173 -0.87 -2.49 11.22
N VAL A 174 -0.66 -1.21 10.89
CA VAL A 174 0.13 -0.77 9.73
C VAL A 174 1.33 0.00 10.25
N PHE A 175 2.52 -0.55 10.07
CA PHE A 175 3.78 0.08 10.44
C PHE A 175 4.47 0.64 9.20
N ALA A 176 5.13 1.78 9.36
CA ALA A 176 5.84 2.44 8.28
C ALA A 176 7.14 3.07 8.79
N ASP A 177 8.24 2.77 8.11
CA ASP A 177 9.45 3.59 8.12
C ASP A 177 9.60 4.19 6.71
N ILE A 178 9.03 5.38 6.54
CA ILE A 178 8.97 6.08 5.24
C ILE A 178 9.37 7.54 5.50
N GLY A 179 10.52 7.96 4.98
CA GLY A 179 11.10 9.28 5.24
C GLY A 179 11.94 9.80 4.07
N ASP A 180 12.23 11.11 4.10
CA ASP A 180 13.03 11.80 3.08
C ASP A 180 14.50 11.83 3.55
N GLU A 181 15.35 10.96 3.01
CA GLU A 181 16.79 10.96 3.29
C GLU A 181 17.55 12.19 2.73
N GLN A 182 16.86 13.16 2.11
CA GLN A 182 17.51 14.28 1.42
C GLN A 182 17.90 15.48 2.31
N SER A 183 17.89 15.32 3.63
CA SER A 183 18.48 16.32 4.54
C SER A 183 19.94 15.96 4.81
N LEU A 184 20.84 16.40 3.92
CA LEU A 184 22.31 16.26 3.98
C LEU A 184 23.00 16.82 5.25
N SER A 185 22.27 17.18 6.31
CA SER A 185 22.79 17.85 7.49
C SER A 185 23.08 16.95 8.70
N GLN A 186 22.74 15.64 8.71
CA GLN A 186 23.01 14.74 9.86
C GLN A 186 23.26 13.26 9.47
N SER A 187 24.33 12.99 8.73
CA SER A 187 24.66 11.70 8.07
C SER A 187 25.06 10.49 8.96
N LEU A 188 24.68 10.47 10.24
CA LEU A 188 24.84 9.29 11.14
C LEU A 188 23.62 9.11 12.06
N SER A 189 22.96 10.23 12.38
CA SER A 189 21.72 10.27 13.16
C SER A 189 20.53 9.68 12.41
N THR A 190 20.51 9.74 11.07
CA THR A 190 19.42 9.21 10.24
C THR A 190 19.50 7.70 10.08
N PHE A 191 20.65 7.14 9.68
CA PHE A 191 20.79 5.68 9.50
C PHE A 191 20.52 4.89 10.80
N SER A 192 21.16 5.30 11.90
CA SER A 192 20.92 4.67 13.20
C SER A 192 19.49 4.87 13.72
N GLY A 193 18.86 6.00 13.37
CA GLY A 193 17.44 6.27 13.64
C GLY A 193 16.52 5.32 12.88
N HIS A 194 16.74 5.13 11.57
CA HIS A 194 15.99 4.18 10.74
C HIS A 194 16.15 2.76 11.25
N LEU A 195 17.38 2.30 11.52
CA LEU A 195 17.59 0.95 12.06
C LEU A 195 16.88 0.74 13.40
N LYS A 196 16.91 1.74 14.29
CA LYS A 196 16.18 1.67 15.56
C LYS A 196 14.67 1.60 15.32
N GLN A 197 14.13 2.43 14.43
CA GLN A 197 12.72 2.43 14.07
C GLN A 197 12.29 1.08 13.48
N ILE A 198 13.08 0.49 12.57
CA ILE A 198 12.81 -0.82 11.99
C ILE A 198 12.86 -1.91 13.06
N GLY A 199 13.82 -1.84 13.99
CA GLY A 199 13.90 -2.74 15.14
C GLY A 199 12.68 -2.64 16.05
N ASP A 200 12.23 -1.43 16.35
CA ASP A 200 11.03 -1.16 17.15
C ASP A 200 9.77 -1.70 16.43
N ILE A 201 9.65 -1.45 15.13
CA ILE A 201 8.57 -2.02 14.28
C ILE A 201 8.60 -3.54 14.35
N ARG A 202 9.76 -4.16 14.17
CA ARG A 202 9.90 -5.63 14.18
C ARG A 202 9.47 -6.25 15.50
N SER A 203 9.73 -5.55 16.62
CA SER A 203 9.35 -6.00 17.96
C SER A 203 7.84 -5.88 18.25
N GLN A 204 7.15 -4.96 17.56
CA GLN A 204 5.72 -4.68 17.76
C GLN A 204 4.83 -5.33 16.70
N SER A 205 5.38 -5.65 15.52
CA SER A 205 4.64 -6.28 14.42
C SER A 205 4.20 -7.69 14.79
N THR A 206 2.96 -8.02 14.48
CA THR A 206 2.38 -9.36 14.67
C THR A 206 2.31 -10.10 13.33
N SER A 207 1.92 -11.37 13.36
CA SER A 207 1.65 -12.16 12.15
C SER A 207 0.47 -11.65 11.30
N GLN A 208 -0.26 -10.64 11.77
CA GLN A 208 -1.36 -9.98 11.05
C GLN A 208 -1.02 -8.54 10.63
N SER A 209 0.20 -8.06 10.87
CA SER A 209 0.56 -6.67 10.56
C SER A 209 0.95 -6.45 9.10
N LEU A 210 0.81 -5.21 8.61
CA LEU A 210 1.44 -4.71 7.40
C LEU A 210 2.65 -3.86 7.78
N VAL A 211 3.80 -4.11 7.16
CA VAL A 211 5.03 -3.32 7.38
C VAL A 211 5.48 -2.72 6.05
N LEU A 212 5.78 -1.41 6.06
CA LEU A 212 6.21 -0.64 4.89
C LEU A 212 7.57 -0.01 5.17
N LEU A 213 8.60 -0.40 4.44
CA LEU A 213 9.97 0.05 4.67
C LEU A 213 10.53 0.72 3.41
N ASP A 214 10.87 2.01 3.48
CA ASP A 214 11.45 2.73 2.35
C ASP A 214 12.98 2.71 2.42
N GLU A 215 13.63 2.53 1.28
CA GLU A 215 15.09 2.56 1.10
C GLU A 215 15.88 1.66 2.09
N VAL A 216 15.40 0.43 2.30
CA VAL A 216 16.05 -0.53 3.21
C VAL A 216 17.51 -0.76 2.82
N GLY A 217 18.39 -0.55 3.81
CA GLY A 217 19.84 -0.68 3.70
C GLY A 217 20.54 0.58 3.20
N ALA A 218 19.84 1.69 2.95
CA ALA A 218 20.46 2.97 2.57
C ALA A 218 21.23 3.63 3.75
N GLY A 219 21.92 4.74 3.48
CA GLY A 219 22.57 5.54 4.53
C GLY A 219 23.91 5.02 5.09
N THR A 220 24.46 3.91 4.58
CA THR A 220 25.77 3.37 4.99
C THR A 220 26.57 2.79 3.81
N ASN A 221 27.71 2.14 4.08
CA ASN A 221 28.47 1.37 3.10
C ASN A 221 27.55 0.39 2.34
N PRO A 222 27.52 0.38 1.00
CA PRO A 222 26.61 -0.47 0.23
C PRO A 222 26.64 -1.95 0.60
N LEU A 223 27.81 -2.52 0.89
CA LEU A 223 27.93 -3.93 1.27
C LEU A 223 27.34 -4.21 2.66
N GLU A 224 27.60 -3.31 3.62
CA GLU A 224 27.05 -3.42 4.97
C GLU A 224 25.54 -3.19 4.97
N GLY A 225 25.08 -2.18 4.23
CA GLY A 225 23.67 -1.84 4.07
C GLY A 225 22.88 -2.96 3.41
N ALA A 226 23.44 -3.59 2.38
CA ALA A 226 22.85 -4.78 1.76
C ALA A 226 22.75 -5.94 2.74
N ALA A 227 23.83 -6.29 3.46
CA ALA A 227 23.82 -7.39 4.42
C ALA A 227 22.82 -7.17 5.56
N LEU A 228 22.77 -5.95 6.11
CA LEU A 228 21.80 -5.58 7.14
C LEU A 228 20.37 -5.61 6.62
N GLY A 229 20.13 -5.07 5.42
CA GLY A 229 18.82 -5.11 4.77
C GLY A 229 18.33 -6.53 4.54
N MET A 230 19.20 -7.43 4.07
CA MET A 230 18.88 -8.84 3.89
C MET A 230 18.49 -9.51 5.20
N SER A 231 19.30 -9.36 6.25
CA SER A 231 19.03 -9.95 7.56
C SER A 231 17.72 -9.43 8.19
N LEU A 232 17.42 -8.14 8.04
CA LEU A 232 16.17 -7.55 8.52
C LEU A 232 14.96 -8.12 7.78
N LEU A 233 15.01 -8.21 6.46
CA LEU A 233 13.91 -8.73 5.66
C LEU A 233 13.69 -10.23 5.89
N GLU A 234 14.76 -11.02 6.05
CA GLU A 234 14.69 -12.43 6.49
C GLU A 234 13.98 -12.56 7.84
N SER A 235 14.33 -11.69 8.81
CA SER A 235 13.64 -11.67 10.10
C SER A 235 12.13 -11.41 9.97
N PHE A 236 11.71 -10.53 9.06
CA PHE A 236 10.28 -10.31 8.80
C PHE A 236 9.60 -11.49 8.11
N ALA A 237 10.29 -12.18 7.20
CA ALA A 237 9.75 -13.36 6.51
C ALA A 237 9.49 -14.52 7.48
N ASP A 238 10.44 -14.79 8.39
CA ASP A 238 10.41 -15.98 9.25
C ASP A 238 9.38 -15.90 10.39
N SER A 239 9.24 -14.73 11.02
CA SER A 239 8.39 -14.57 12.21
C SER A 239 7.89 -13.14 12.42
N GLY A 240 7.73 -12.39 11.33
CA GLY A 240 7.29 -11.01 11.35
C GLY A 240 5.86 -10.81 10.87
N ALA A 241 5.67 -9.70 10.15
CA ALA A 241 4.42 -9.21 9.61
C ALA A 241 3.74 -10.20 8.65
N LEU A 242 2.40 -10.11 8.50
CA LEU A 242 1.69 -10.83 7.45
C LEU A 242 2.29 -10.50 6.08
N LEU A 243 2.54 -9.21 5.86
CA LEU A 243 3.16 -8.68 4.65
C LEU A 243 4.11 -7.54 4.99
N THR A 244 5.34 -7.63 4.49
CA THR A 244 6.32 -6.55 4.47
C THR A 244 6.55 -6.11 3.03
N ILE A 245 6.40 -4.81 2.74
CA ILE A 245 6.77 -4.23 1.45
C ILE A 245 7.97 -3.31 1.67
N ALA A 246 9.09 -3.63 1.05
CA ALA A 246 10.33 -2.88 1.17
C ALA A 246 10.72 -2.27 -0.18
N THR A 247 11.24 -1.05 -0.19
CA THR A 247 11.93 -0.48 -1.35
C THR A 247 13.43 -0.51 -1.12
N THR A 248 14.21 -0.67 -2.19
CA THR A 248 15.67 -0.59 -2.08
C THR A 248 16.34 -0.23 -3.41
N HIS A 249 17.57 0.27 -3.29
CA HIS A 249 18.51 0.48 -4.40
C HIS A 249 19.55 -0.63 -4.52
N HIS A 250 19.68 -1.44 -3.47
CA HIS A 250 20.68 -2.49 -3.39
C HIS A 250 20.26 -3.67 -4.26
N GLY A 251 21.14 -4.05 -5.18
CA GLY A 251 20.88 -5.15 -6.10
C GLY A 251 20.92 -6.51 -5.41
N GLU A 252 21.66 -6.60 -4.32
CA GLU A 252 21.93 -7.79 -3.54
C GLU A 252 20.66 -8.36 -2.92
N LEU A 253 19.75 -7.49 -2.44
CA LEU A 253 18.48 -7.89 -1.82
C LEU A 253 17.56 -8.65 -2.80
N LYS A 254 17.75 -8.48 -4.11
CA LYS A 254 17.02 -9.23 -5.14
C LYS A 254 17.30 -10.73 -5.08
N SER A 255 18.42 -11.14 -4.48
CA SER A 255 18.79 -12.54 -4.38
C SER A 255 17.93 -13.33 -3.38
N LEU A 256 17.29 -12.66 -2.41
CA LEU A 256 16.46 -13.29 -1.38
C LEU A 256 15.33 -14.13 -1.96
N LYS A 257 14.69 -13.66 -3.04
CA LYS A 257 13.66 -14.41 -3.78
C LYS A 257 14.13 -15.78 -4.26
N TYR A 258 15.40 -15.92 -4.66
CA TYR A 258 15.90 -17.19 -5.18
C TYR A 258 16.30 -18.17 -4.07
N SER A 259 16.39 -17.69 -2.83
CA SER A 259 16.77 -18.49 -1.67
C SER A 259 15.56 -18.87 -0.81
N ASN A 260 14.47 -18.10 -0.85
CA ASN A 260 13.29 -18.30 -0.02
C ASN A 260 12.00 -17.89 -0.78
N ASP A 261 11.06 -18.82 -0.93
CA ASP A 261 9.79 -18.64 -1.64
C ASP A 261 8.84 -17.62 -0.99
N ALA A 262 9.09 -17.24 0.27
CA ALA A 262 8.35 -16.19 0.96
C ALA A 262 8.66 -14.78 0.41
N PHE A 263 9.71 -14.65 -0.41
CA PHE A 263 10.15 -13.40 -1.01
C PHE A 263 9.68 -13.26 -2.45
N GLU A 264 9.19 -12.07 -2.79
CA GLU A 264 8.86 -11.70 -4.15
C GLU A 264 9.61 -10.41 -4.54
N ASN A 265 10.01 -10.34 -5.82
CA ASN A 265 10.69 -9.19 -6.38
C ASN A 265 9.74 -8.46 -7.32
N ALA A 266 9.78 -7.15 -7.23
CA ALA A 266 9.14 -6.28 -8.20
C ALA A 266 10.04 -5.11 -8.56
N CYS A 267 9.77 -4.49 -9.69
CA CYS A 267 10.43 -3.24 -10.03
C CYS A 267 9.49 -2.24 -10.70
N MET A 268 9.81 -0.96 -10.52
CA MET A 268 9.10 0.12 -11.21
C MET A 268 9.62 0.20 -12.64
N GLU A 269 8.70 0.08 -13.60
CA GLU A 269 9.00 0.25 -15.02
C GLU A 269 9.42 1.71 -15.30
N PHE A 270 10.47 1.83 -16.10
CA PHE A 270 11.02 3.11 -16.53
C PHE A 270 11.14 3.11 -18.05
N ASP A 271 10.52 4.10 -18.69
CA ASP A 271 10.66 4.29 -20.13
C ASP A 271 12.04 4.88 -20.42
N GLU A 272 12.96 4.00 -20.82
CA GLU A 272 14.32 4.39 -21.15
C GLU A 272 14.40 5.28 -22.38
N VAL A 273 13.43 5.21 -23.30
CA VAL A 273 13.42 6.01 -24.53
C VAL A 273 13.10 7.46 -24.17
N ASN A 274 12.01 7.68 -23.44
CA ASN A 274 11.50 9.00 -23.07
C ASN A 274 12.05 9.53 -21.74
N LEU A 275 12.84 8.73 -21.02
CA LEU A 275 13.40 9.03 -19.69
C LEU A 275 12.34 9.41 -18.65
N LYS A 276 11.23 8.66 -18.62
CA LYS A 276 10.12 8.93 -17.71
C LYS A 276 9.67 7.66 -16.98
N PRO A 277 9.32 7.76 -15.68
CA PRO A 277 8.67 6.65 -15.01
C PRO A 277 7.31 6.37 -15.63
N THR A 278 6.98 5.09 -15.84
CA THR A 278 5.63 4.70 -16.30
C THR A 278 4.69 4.42 -15.13
N TYR A 279 5.25 4.34 -13.91
CA TYR A 279 4.58 4.00 -12.65
C TYR A 279 3.91 2.62 -12.64
N LYS A 280 4.31 1.72 -13.53
CA LYS A 280 3.86 0.32 -13.53
C LYS A 280 4.81 -0.56 -12.75
N ILE A 281 4.26 -1.57 -12.09
CA ILE A 281 5.04 -2.60 -11.40
C ILE A 281 5.26 -3.78 -12.36
N LEU A 282 6.51 -4.18 -12.54
CA LEU A 282 6.89 -5.43 -13.21
C LEU A 282 7.16 -6.48 -12.14
N TRP A 283 6.28 -7.48 -12.07
CA TRP A 283 6.33 -8.57 -11.09
C TRP A 283 7.32 -9.66 -11.50
N GLY A 284 7.99 -10.25 -10.53
CA GLY A 284 8.88 -11.38 -10.72
C GLY A 284 10.24 -11.04 -11.35
N VAL A 285 10.46 -9.80 -11.74
CA VAL A 285 11.70 -9.35 -12.40
C VAL A 285 12.43 -8.34 -11.52
N PRO A 286 13.72 -8.56 -11.22
CA PRO A 286 14.55 -7.54 -10.62
C PRO A 286 14.79 -6.36 -11.58
N GLY A 287 14.63 -5.12 -11.11
CA GLY A 287 14.88 -3.93 -11.92
C GLY A 287 16.35 -3.78 -12.33
N ARG A 288 16.63 -3.22 -13.52
CA ARG A 288 17.99 -2.82 -13.93
C ARG A 288 18.32 -1.42 -13.40
N SER A 289 19.57 -1.21 -12.98
CA SER A 289 20.03 0.11 -12.53
C SER A 289 20.33 1.00 -13.74
N ASN A 290 19.45 1.95 -14.04
CA ASN A 290 19.53 2.77 -15.25
C ASN A 290 20.41 4.03 -15.13
N ALA A 291 21.20 4.15 -14.06
CA ALA A 291 22.00 5.34 -13.78
C ALA A 291 22.98 5.70 -14.92
N ILE A 292 23.62 4.70 -15.53
CA ILE A 292 24.58 4.87 -16.63
C ILE A 292 23.87 5.33 -17.93
N ASN A 293 22.76 4.69 -18.29
CA ASN A 293 21.96 5.08 -19.47
C ASN A 293 21.35 6.49 -19.30
N ILE A 294 20.98 6.87 -18.08
CA ILE A 294 20.49 8.20 -17.74
C ILE A 294 21.63 9.23 -17.85
N SER A 295 22.84 8.91 -17.36
CA SER A 295 23.99 9.83 -17.47
C SER A 295 24.44 10.07 -18.91
N GLU A 296 24.47 9.02 -19.76
CA GLU A 296 24.79 9.17 -21.19
C GLU A 296 23.80 10.10 -21.90
N LYS A 297 22.50 9.92 -21.68
CA LYS A 297 21.47 10.77 -22.29
C LYS A 297 21.42 12.18 -21.74
N LEU A 298 21.86 12.41 -20.50
CA LEU A 298 22.01 13.74 -19.91
C LEU A 298 23.30 14.44 -20.37
N GLY A 299 24.10 13.82 -21.23
CA GLY A 299 25.34 14.39 -21.77
C GLY A 299 26.46 14.46 -20.75
N LEU A 300 26.38 13.65 -19.69
CA LEU A 300 27.47 13.52 -18.73
C LEU A 300 28.55 12.61 -19.32
N PRO A 301 29.84 12.93 -19.15
CA PRO A 301 30.91 12.01 -19.51
C PRO A 301 30.84 10.78 -18.61
N VAL A 302 30.75 9.60 -19.21
CA VAL A 302 30.69 8.29 -18.53
C VAL A 302 31.91 7.46 -18.91
#